data_AF-A0A0N4XFS7-F1
#
_entry.id   AF-A0A0N4XFS7-F1
#
_cell.length_a   1.000
_cell.length_b   1.000
_cell.length_c   1.000
_cell.angle_alpha   90.00
_cell.angle_beta   90.00
_cell.angle_gamma   90.00
#
_symmetry.space_group_name_H-M   'P 1'
#
loop_
_entity.id
_entity.type
_entity.pdbx_description
1 polymer ?
#
loop_
_entity_poly.entity_id
_entity_poly.type
_entity_poly.pdbx_seq_one_letter_code
_entity_poly.pdbx_strand_id
1 'polypeptide(L)'
;MCHIGGIRQASTSQYYDAVIVGGGMVGNAMACALGQNPILSSKRILLLERGKTSSVPKPTPEHYSNRVSAVGPAAISMFNSRSYR
;
A
#
# COMPACT_ATOMS: atom_id res chain seq x y z
N MET A 1 6.83 -15.88 5.78
CA MET A 1 7.75 -14.72 5.66
C MET A 1 7.40 -13.97 4.38
N CYS A 2 6.57 -12.93 4.46
CA CYS A 2 6.21 -12.10 3.31
C CYS A 2 7.28 -11.03 3.10
N HIS A 3 8.00 -11.11 1.98
CA HIS A 3 8.94 -10.08 1.54
C HIS A 3 8.13 -8.88 1.04
N ILE A 4 7.74 -7.95 1.92
CA ILE A 4 7.48 -6.58 1.47
C ILE A 4 8.83 -6.08 0.98
N GLY A 5 9.07 -6.19 -0.33
CA GLY A 5 10.26 -5.62 -0.95
C GLY A 5 10.33 -4.16 -0.53
N GLY A 6 11.44 -3.77 0.10
CA GLY A 6 11.68 -2.38 0.48
C GLY A 6 11.45 -1.45 -0.70
N ILE A 7 11.19 -0.17 -0.41
CA ILE A 7 10.95 0.86 -1.42
C ILE A 7 12.13 0.85 -2.40
N ARG A 8 11.90 0.31 -3.60
CA ARG A 8 12.92 0.16 -4.65
C ARG A 8 12.72 1.27 -5.67
N GLN A 9 13.80 1.97 -6.00
CA GLN A 9 13.83 2.85 -7.15
C GLN A 9 13.63 1.97 -8.40
N ALA A 10 12.48 2.09 -9.05
CA ALA A 10 12.25 1.41 -10.32
C ALA A 10 13.19 2.00 -11.39
N SER A 11 13.93 1.15 -12.09
CA SER A 11 14.71 1.55 -13.27
C SER A 11 13.88 1.31 -14.54
N THR A 12 14.13 2.09 -15.60
CA THR A 12 13.40 1.97 -16.88
C THR A 12 13.61 0.64 -17.60
N SER A 13 14.50 -0.22 -17.10
CA SER A 13 14.79 -1.56 -17.62
C SER A 13 14.02 -2.68 -16.86
N GLN A 14 13.23 -2.31 -15.84
CA GLN A 14 12.44 -3.29 -15.07
C GLN A 14 11.00 -3.39 -15.61
N TYR A 15 10.65 -4.59 -16.06
CA TYR A 15 9.27 -4.95 -16.40
C TYR A 15 8.50 -5.39 -15.16
N TYR A 16 7.24 -4.96 -15.09
CA TYR A 16 6.28 -5.29 -14.04
C TYR A 16 5.04 -5.92 -14.67
N ASP A 17 4.45 -6.90 -13.99
CA ASP A 17 3.20 -7.53 -14.44
C ASP A 17 1.99 -6.61 -14.18
N ALA A 18 2.06 -5.74 -13.17
CA ALA A 18 1.03 -4.76 -12.86
C ALA A 18 1.62 -3.50 -12.22
N VAL A 19 1.00 -2.34 -12.48
CA VAL A 19 1.37 -1.05 -11.90
C VAL A 19 0.14 -0.41 -11.24
N ILE A 20 0.27 -0.05 -9.96
CA ILE A 20 -0.71 0.69 -9.19
C ILE A 20 -0.28 2.16 -9.18
N VAL A 21 -1.11 3.04 -9.74
CA VAL A 21 -0.85 4.48 -9.76
C VAL A 21 -1.67 5.15 -8.66
N GLY A 22 -0.98 5.68 -7.65
CA GLY A 22 -1.54 6.36 -6.48
C GLY A 22 -1.48 5.54 -5.21
N GLY A 23 -0.60 5.91 -4.28
CA GLY A 23 -0.40 5.37 -2.93
C GLY A 23 -1.30 5.99 -1.87
N GLY A 24 -2.56 6.26 -2.20
CA GLY A 24 -3.59 6.59 -1.21
C GLY A 24 -4.04 5.37 -0.41
N MET A 25 -5.16 5.49 0.32
CA MET A 25 -5.68 4.35 1.09
C MET A 25 -5.97 3.13 0.22
N VAL A 26 -6.62 3.33 -0.94
CA VAL A 26 -7.02 2.25 -1.85
C VAL A 26 -5.82 1.61 -2.51
N GLY A 27 -4.86 2.41 -3.01
CA GLY A 27 -3.67 1.89 -3.68
C GLY A 27 -2.79 1.07 -2.75
N ASN A 28 -2.59 1.53 -1.50
CA ASN A 28 -1.86 0.74 -0.50
C ASN A 28 -2.62 -0.52 -0.09
N ALA A 29 -3.95 -0.45 0.07
CA ALA A 29 -4.77 -1.63 0.36
C ALA A 29 -4.68 -2.67 -0.77
N MET A 30 -4.70 -2.22 -2.03
CA MET A 30 -4.54 -3.08 -3.20
C MET A 30 -3.13 -3.68 -3.27
N ALA A 31 -2.07 -2.89 -3.09
CA ALA A 31 -0.70 -3.40 -3.04
C ALA A 31 -0.53 -4.46 -1.95
N CYS A 32 -1.15 -4.23 -0.79
CA CYS A 32 -1.20 -5.17 0.31
C CYS A 32 -1.94 -6.46 -0.08
N ALA A 33 -3.14 -6.37 -0.66
CA ALA A 33 -3.90 -7.55 -1.08
C ALA A 33 -3.17 -8.39 -2.15
N LEU A 34 -2.56 -7.72 -3.14
CA LEU A 34 -1.86 -8.42 -4.22
C LEU A 34 -0.55 -9.05 -3.73
N GLY A 35 0.23 -8.35 -2.91
CA GLY A 35 1.46 -8.90 -2.31
C GLY A 35 1.20 -10.05 -1.32
N GLN A 36 -0.05 -10.22 -0.90
CA GLN A 36 -0.47 -11.33 -0.03
C GLN A 36 -1.04 -12.52 -0.79
N ASN A 37 -1.44 -12.34 -2.04
CA ASN A 37 -2.07 -13.40 -2.82
C ASN A 37 -1.01 -14.42 -3.25
N PRO A 38 -1.09 -15.70 -2.80
CA PRO A 38 -0.10 -16.73 -3.15
C PRO A 38 -0.01 -16.97 -4.67
N ILE A 39 -1.10 -16.80 -5.39
CA ILE A 39 -1.17 -16.95 -6.85
C ILE A 39 -0.32 -15.87 -7.54
N LEU A 40 -0.21 -14.70 -6.94
CA LEU A 40 0.56 -13.56 -7.46
C LEU A 40 1.97 -13.48 -6.89
N SER A 41 2.42 -14.49 -6.12
CA SER A 41 3.74 -14.50 -5.47
C SER A 41 4.92 -14.41 -6.46
N SER A 42 4.73 -14.87 -7.69
CA SER A 42 5.73 -14.81 -8.76
C SER A 42 5.65 -13.52 -9.59
N LYS A 43 4.68 -12.64 -9.32
CA LYS A 43 4.41 -11.43 -10.09
C LYS A 43 5.09 -10.21 -9.50
N ARG A 44 5.61 -9.36 -10.37
CA ARG A 44 6.24 -8.08 -9.99
C ARG A 44 5.21 -6.98 -10.08
N ILE A 45 4.88 -6.39 -8.94
CA ILE A 45 3.85 -5.35 -8.81
C ILE A 45 4.52 -4.07 -8.34
N LEU A 46 4.34 -2.99 -9.08
CA LEU A 46 4.88 -1.67 -8.76
C LEU A 46 3.77 -0.76 -8.23
N LEU A 47 4.01 -0.04 -7.14
CA LEU A 47 3.16 1.07 -6.70
C LEU A 47 3.90 2.39 -6.89
N LEU A 48 3.28 3.30 -7.62
CA LEU A 48 3.79 4.64 -7.88
C LEU A 48 3.00 5.67 -7.06
N GLU A 49 3.70 6.46 -6.25
CA GLU A 49 3.13 7.57 -5.50
C GLU A 49 4.01 8.81 -5.65
N ARG A 50 3.38 9.96 -5.91
CA ARG A 50 4.09 11.25 -6.05
C ARG A 50 4.45 11.85 -4.69
N GLY A 51 3.71 11.49 -3.64
CA GLY A 51 3.91 11.92 -2.28
C GLY A 51 5.29 11.55 -1.73
N LYS A 52 5.87 12.46 -0.95
CA LYS A 52 7.14 12.20 -0.25
C LYS A 52 6.90 11.16 0.84
N THR A 53 7.76 10.14 0.89
CA THR A 53 7.83 9.19 2.00
C THR A 53 8.20 9.94 3.27
N SER A 54 7.23 10.23 4.12
CA SER A 54 7.48 10.87 5.41
C SER A 54 7.76 9.77 6.43
N SER A 55 8.97 9.75 6.98
CA SER A 55 9.43 8.75 7.96
C SER A 55 8.81 8.93 9.36
N VAL A 56 8.05 10.00 9.57
CA VAL A 56 7.46 10.35 10.86
C VAL A 56 6.06 10.88 10.62
N PRO A 57 5.02 10.36 11.30
CA PRO A 57 3.73 11.03 11.36
C PRO A 57 3.98 12.43 11.92
N LYS A 58 3.80 13.47 11.09
CA LYS A 58 3.79 14.83 11.61
C LYS A 58 2.76 14.89 12.74
N PRO A 59 3.01 15.66 13.82
CA PRO A 59 2.01 15.92 14.83
C PRO A 59 0.67 16.23 14.16
N THR A 60 -0.40 15.61 14.65
CA THR A 60 -1.75 15.84 14.11
C THR A 60 -1.98 17.34 14.04
N PRO A 61 -2.28 17.91 12.86
CA PRO A 61 -2.52 19.34 12.76
C PRO A 61 -3.64 19.73 13.72
N GLU A 62 -3.50 20.88 14.39
CA GLU A 62 -4.52 21.42 15.32
C GLU A 62 -5.88 21.64 14.63
N HIS A 63 -5.89 21.66 13.29
CA HIS A 63 -7.07 21.72 12.45
C HIS A 63 -7.33 20.40 11.73
N TYR A 64 -8.61 20.00 11.71
CA TYR A 64 -9.10 18.84 10.97
C TYR A 64 -8.68 18.90 9.49
N SER A 65 -8.14 17.78 9.00
CA SER A 65 -7.82 17.60 7.59
C SER A 65 -9.03 17.01 6.87
N ASN A 66 -9.42 17.58 5.73
CA ASN A 66 -10.50 17.02 4.88
C ASN A 66 -10.16 15.64 4.26
N ARG A 67 -9.03 15.03 4.62
CA ARG A 67 -8.74 13.63 4.33
C ARG A 67 -9.30 12.74 5.43
N VAL A 68 -10.61 12.61 5.44
CA VAL A 68 -11.29 11.59 6.24
C VAL A 68 -11.77 10.44 5.39
N SER A 69 -11.87 9.27 6.00
CA SER A 69 -12.34 8.09 5.32
C SER A 69 -13.14 7.23 6.29
N ALA A 70 -14.37 6.90 5.89
CA ALA A 70 -15.18 5.93 6.60
C ALA A 70 -14.67 4.52 6.24
N VAL A 71 -14.21 3.78 7.25
CA VAL A 71 -13.76 2.39 7.07
C VAL A 71 -14.93 1.47 7.42
N GLY A 72 -15.55 0.87 6.40
CA GLY A 72 -16.64 -0.08 6.59
C GLY A 72 -16.16 -1.46 7.07
N PRO A 73 -17.07 -2.35 7.52
CA PRO A 73 -16.72 -3.68 8.04
C PRO A 73 -15.88 -4.53 7.09
N ALA A 74 -16.14 -4.45 5.78
CA ALA A 74 -15.36 -5.16 4.78
C ALA A 74 -13.90 -4.68 4.72
N ALA A 75 -13.66 -3.37 4.78
CA ALA A 75 -12.31 -2.82 4.81
C ALA A 75 -11.59 -3.19 6.11
N ILE A 76 -12.29 -3.17 7.25
CA ILE A 76 -11.77 -3.66 8.54
C ILE A 76 -11.36 -5.14 8.43
N SER A 77 -12.21 -5.99 7.87
CA SER A 77 -11.90 -7.41 7.65
C SER A 77 -10.66 -7.60 6.77
N MET A 78 -10.54 -6.82 5.69
CA MET A 78 -9.36 -6.86 4.82
C MET A 78 -8.07 -6.51 5.58
N PHE A 79 -8.08 -5.48 6.43
CA PHE A 79 -6.91 -5.09 7.23
C PHE A 79 -6.61 -6.05 8.39
N ASN A 80 -7.65 -6.59 9.04
CA ASN A 80 -7.52 -7.46 10.20
C ASN A 80 -7.14 -8.89 9.87
N SER A 81 -7.24 -9.31 8.60
CA SER A 81 -6.87 -10.65 8.13
C SER A 81 -5.44 -11.09 8.50
N ARG A 82 -4.61 -10.16 9.03
CA ARG A 82 -3.26 -10.42 9.54
C ARG A 82 -2.96 -10.04 10.99
N SER A 83 -3.87 -9.42 11.75
CA SER A 83 -3.51 -8.97 13.11
C SER A 83 -3.38 -10.10 14.15
N TYR A 84 -3.62 -11.35 13.75
CA TYR A 84 -3.56 -12.56 14.59
C TYR A 84 -2.38 -13.49 14.27
N ARG A 85 -1.31 -13.01 13.64
CA ARG A 85 -0.15 -13.84 13.31
C ARG A 85 1.18 -13.20 13.66
#